data_AF-D7C7C0-F1
#
_entry.id   AF-D7C7C0-F1
#
_cell.length_a   1.000
_cell.length_b   1.000
_cell.length_c   1.000
_cell.angle_alpha   90.00
_cell.angle_beta   90.00
_cell.angle_gamma   90.00
#
_symmetry.space_group_name_H-M   'P 1'
#
loop_
_entity.id
_entity.type
_entity.pdbx_description
1 polymer ?
#
loop_
_entity_poly.entity_id
_entity_poly.type
_entity_poly.pdbx_seq_one_letter_code
_entity_poly.pdbx_strand_id
1 'polypeptide(L)'
;MLHSAALRRLAGKTQVVPAVPAAPAADPGPGAGAPAWDATPRTRLTHSLECAQVGRELGAALGCDPDLVEMACLAHDLGHPPFGHNGEQALNEVAEACGGFEGNAQSLRLLARLEPKRFVADPDTGAPVSVGLNLTRAALDAATKYPWPRGGHPSDPGSRKFGVYEDDIPVFAWFRQGAPERRTCFEAQVMDWSDDVAYSVHDVEDGLHAGHLDPGLLLAEPERREVFAVAAARYAPGAEADELAEALDRLLDQEWWPHGYDGSSVAQARLKDATSQLIGRFCLAAEGATRAAYGTGRFTRYGAELVVPREARLECAVLKAVADRYVMQRADQEAVRADQRVIIAELGEALTARAPLGLDPQFRALYDEADAAGDDTARLRAIVDQIAALTDTSARTLHARLTAPRRLRRP
;
A
#
# COMPACT_ATOMS: atom_id res chain seq x y z
N MET A 1 7.17 10.80 12.63
CA MET A 1 6.68 10.24 11.36
C MET A 1 7.04 11.15 10.19
N LEU A 2 6.55 12.40 10.12
CA LEU A 2 6.77 13.32 8.99
C LEU A 2 8.24 13.55 8.57
N HIS A 3 9.17 13.57 9.54
CA HIS A 3 10.60 13.76 9.27
C HIS A 3 11.37 12.46 8.97
N SER A 4 10.70 11.31 8.91
CA SER A 4 11.35 10.03 8.61
C SER A 4 11.86 9.98 7.16
N ALA A 5 12.93 9.23 6.93
CA ALA A 5 13.42 9.01 5.59
C ALA A 5 12.46 8.09 4.82
N ALA A 6 11.89 7.09 5.47
CA ALA A 6 10.87 6.19 4.90
C ALA A 6 9.71 6.95 4.25
N LEU A 7 9.12 7.93 4.93
CA LEU A 7 8.02 8.72 4.36
C LEU A 7 8.46 9.50 3.12
N ARG A 8 9.62 10.15 3.16
CA ARG A 8 10.15 10.89 1.99
C ARG A 8 10.41 10.00 0.80
N ARG A 9 10.81 8.74 1.02
CA ARG A 9 11.06 7.77 -0.05
C ARG A 9 9.78 7.37 -0.80
N LEU A 10 8.61 7.50 -0.18
CA LEU A 10 7.34 7.25 -0.87
C LEU A 10 7.11 8.18 -2.08
N ALA A 11 7.73 9.37 -2.10
CA ALA A 11 7.67 10.28 -3.25
C ALA A 11 8.35 9.70 -4.51
N GLY A 12 9.26 8.74 -4.33
CA GLY A 12 9.96 8.06 -5.43
C GLY A 12 9.47 6.65 -5.70
N LYS A 13 8.33 6.25 -5.12
CA LYS A 13 7.72 4.92 -5.32
C LYS A 13 6.41 5.08 -6.08
N THR A 14 6.29 4.37 -7.20
CA THR A 14 5.04 4.35 -7.97
C THR A 14 3.92 3.70 -7.17
N GLN A 15 2.71 4.25 -7.33
CA GLN A 15 1.49 3.70 -6.79
C GLN A 15 0.77 2.82 -7.81
N VAL A 16 0.06 3.43 -8.75
CA VAL A 16 -0.83 2.74 -9.70
C VAL A 16 -0.55 3.17 -11.13
N VAL A 17 -0.63 4.48 -11.41
CA VAL A 17 -0.29 5.02 -12.74
C VAL A 17 1.20 5.39 -12.78
N PRO A 18 1.99 4.84 -13.72
CA PRO A 18 3.38 5.25 -13.89
C PRO A 18 3.47 6.68 -14.44
N ALA A 19 4.43 7.45 -13.95
CA ALA A 19 4.64 8.86 -14.32
C ALA A 19 5.11 9.10 -15.76
N VAL A 20 5.35 8.04 -16.54
CA VAL A 20 5.77 8.16 -17.95
C VAL A 20 4.85 7.28 -18.79
N PRO A 21 4.19 7.82 -19.82
CA PRO A 21 3.46 6.98 -20.76
C PRO A 21 4.46 6.01 -21.40
N ALA A 22 4.15 4.72 -21.35
CA ALA A 22 4.84 3.76 -22.19
C ALA A 22 4.75 4.24 -23.65
N ALA A 23 5.77 3.95 -24.47
CA ALA A 23 5.68 4.18 -25.91
C ALA A 23 4.31 3.70 -26.43
N PRO A 24 3.65 4.42 -27.35
CA PRO A 24 2.27 4.13 -27.73
C PRO A 24 2.14 2.64 -28.07
N ALA A 25 1.26 1.96 -27.34
CA ALA A 25 0.97 0.55 -27.57
C ALA A 25 0.50 0.38 -29.03
N ALA A 26 0.95 -0.69 -29.69
CA ALA A 26 0.56 -0.98 -31.07
C ALA A 26 -0.95 -1.23 -31.22
N ASP A 27 -1.62 -1.59 -30.13
CA ASP A 27 -3.07 -1.69 -30.00
C ASP A 27 -3.47 -1.18 -28.61
N PRO A 28 -4.02 0.04 -28.49
CA PRO A 28 -4.39 0.60 -27.20
C PRO A 28 -5.62 -0.08 -26.56
N GLY A 29 -6.31 -0.98 -27.27
CA GLY A 29 -7.60 -1.50 -26.84
C GLY A 29 -8.73 -0.47 -27.02
N PRO A 30 -10.00 -0.88 -26.85
CA PRO A 30 -11.14 0.02 -27.00
C PRO A 30 -11.10 1.11 -25.92
N GLY A 31 -11.06 2.38 -26.35
CA GLY A 31 -11.22 3.55 -25.48
C GLY A 31 -9.94 4.23 -24.96
N ALA A 32 -8.74 3.67 -25.17
CA ALA A 32 -7.51 4.26 -24.62
C ALA A 32 -6.75 5.10 -25.67
N GLY A 33 -7.07 6.38 -25.77
CA GLY A 33 -6.14 7.34 -26.37
C GLY A 33 -5.21 7.86 -25.27
N ALA A 34 -3.89 7.85 -25.46
CA ALA A 34 -3.02 8.64 -24.58
C ALA A 34 -3.47 10.11 -24.70
N PRO A 35 -3.88 10.77 -23.60
CA PRO A 35 -4.36 12.14 -23.68
C PRO A 35 -3.24 13.05 -24.18
N ALA A 36 -3.61 14.13 -24.87
CA ALA A 36 -2.67 15.12 -25.39
C ALA A 36 -2.05 16.02 -24.29
N TRP A 37 -2.22 15.67 -23.01
CA TRP A 37 -1.80 16.43 -21.84
C TRP A 37 -1.08 15.56 -20.81
N ASP A 38 -0.24 16.20 -20.01
CA ASP A 38 0.50 15.56 -18.92
C ASP A 38 -0.44 15.32 -17.72
N ALA A 39 -0.85 14.07 -17.55
CA ALA A 39 -1.54 13.61 -16.35
C ALA A 39 -0.49 13.25 -15.30
N THR A 40 -0.18 14.18 -14.39
CA THR A 40 0.75 13.90 -13.27
C THR A 40 0.08 12.94 -12.28
N PRO A 41 0.50 11.67 -12.18
CA PRO A 41 -0.19 10.69 -11.34
C PRO A 41 0.23 10.81 -9.88
N ARG A 42 -0.58 10.21 -9.00
CA ARG A 42 -0.23 10.09 -7.58
C ARG A 42 1.00 9.20 -7.37
N THR A 43 1.85 9.64 -6.46
CA THR A 43 2.88 8.82 -5.82
C THR A 43 2.31 8.19 -4.54
N ARG A 44 2.99 7.17 -4.00
CA ARG A 44 2.61 6.63 -2.69
C ARG A 44 2.60 7.68 -1.57
N LEU A 45 3.43 8.73 -1.70
CA LEU A 45 3.42 9.84 -0.73
C LEU A 45 2.12 10.64 -0.82
N THR A 46 1.70 11.03 -2.03
CA THR A 46 0.48 11.84 -2.19
C THR A 46 -0.77 11.06 -1.77
N HIS A 47 -0.83 9.76 -2.09
CA HIS A 47 -1.90 8.89 -1.56
C HIS A 47 -1.87 8.74 -0.05
N SER A 48 -0.70 8.53 0.53
CA SER A 48 -0.59 8.46 2.00
C SER A 48 -1.06 9.75 2.66
N LEU A 49 -0.81 10.92 2.06
CA LEU A 49 -1.30 12.21 2.55
C LEU A 49 -2.83 12.34 2.43
N GLU A 50 -3.41 11.89 1.31
CA GLU A 50 -4.86 11.92 1.09
C GLU A 50 -5.60 10.93 2.00
N CYS A 51 -5.11 9.69 2.10
CA CYS A 51 -5.58 8.68 3.06
C CYS A 51 -5.49 9.20 4.50
N ALA A 52 -4.43 9.93 4.84
CA ALA A 52 -4.27 10.54 6.15
C ALA A 52 -5.28 11.66 6.43
N GLN A 53 -5.61 12.47 5.43
CA GLN A 53 -6.68 13.46 5.56
C GLN A 53 -8.03 12.78 5.84
N VAL A 54 -8.40 11.79 5.03
CA VAL A 54 -9.66 11.03 5.17
C VAL A 54 -9.73 10.35 6.54
N GLY A 55 -8.66 9.65 6.93
CA GLY A 55 -8.59 8.95 8.21
C GLY A 55 -8.62 9.89 9.42
N ARG A 56 -7.96 11.05 9.33
CA ARG A 56 -8.01 12.07 10.39
C ARG A 56 -9.44 12.55 10.63
N GLU A 57 -10.18 12.86 9.57
CA GLU A 57 -11.55 13.36 9.65
C GLU A 57 -12.52 12.27 10.13
N LEU A 58 -12.48 11.07 9.54
CA LEU A 58 -13.32 9.95 9.94
C LEU A 58 -13.03 9.49 11.38
N GLY A 59 -11.75 9.43 11.75
CA GLY A 59 -11.30 9.12 13.11
C GLY A 59 -11.81 10.14 14.13
N ALA A 60 -11.70 11.43 13.82
CA ALA A 60 -12.24 12.49 14.68
C ALA A 60 -13.75 12.37 14.86
N ALA A 61 -14.49 12.10 13.78
CA ALA A 61 -15.93 11.87 13.84
C ALA A 61 -16.23 10.70 14.77
N LEU A 62 -15.58 9.55 14.60
CA LEU A 62 -15.77 8.35 15.42
C LEU A 62 -15.21 8.45 16.86
N GLY A 63 -14.58 9.57 17.22
CA GLY A 63 -14.07 9.83 18.56
C GLY A 63 -12.70 9.20 18.86
N CYS A 64 -11.98 8.78 17.83
CA CYS A 64 -10.56 8.42 17.91
C CYS A 64 -9.71 9.67 18.18
N ASP A 65 -8.44 9.45 18.55
CA ASP A 65 -7.43 10.50 18.44
C ASP A 65 -7.09 10.73 16.95
N PRO A 66 -7.38 11.91 16.38
CA PRO A 66 -7.14 12.17 14.96
C PRO A 66 -5.66 12.10 14.58
N ASP A 67 -4.75 12.50 15.47
CA ASP A 67 -3.30 12.47 15.20
C ASP A 67 -2.79 11.02 15.14
N LEU A 68 -3.41 10.13 15.93
CA LEU A 68 -3.09 8.71 15.93
C LEU A 68 -3.52 8.02 14.64
N VAL A 69 -4.75 8.30 14.16
CA VAL A 69 -5.26 7.74 12.91
C VAL A 69 -4.50 8.30 11.71
N GLU A 70 -4.25 9.61 11.68
CA GLU A 70 -3.44 10.24 10.64
C GLU A 70 -2.04 9.61 10.57
N MET A 71 -1.39 9.38 11.71
CA MET A 71 -0.09 8.72 11.76
C MET A 71 -0.13 7.29 11.22
N ALA A 72 -1.19 6.54 11.51
CA ALA A 72 -1.40 5.19 10.98
C ALA A 72 -1.59 5.21 9.46
N CYS A 73 -2.41 6.13 8.94
CA CYS A 73 -2.57 6.32 7.49
C CYS A 73 -1.26 6.71 6.81
N LEU A 74 -0.45 7.59 7.41
CA LEU A 74 0.85 7.93 6.82
C LEU A 74 1.86 6.77 6.89
N ALA A 75 1.62 5.80 7.77
CA ALA A 75 2.49 4.65 7.97
C ALA A 75 2.14 3.43 7.11
N HIS A 76 0.89 3.31 6.65
CA HIS A 76 0.36 2.08 6.03
C HIS A 76 1.22 1.58 4.85
N ASP A 77 1.83 2.51 4.12
CA ASP A 77 2.53 2.26 2.88
C ASP A 77 4.06 2.29 2.98
N LEU A 78 4.62 2.57 4.17
CA LEU A 78 6.07 2.82 4.34
C LEU A 78 6.94 1.65 3.88
N GLY A 79 6.47 0.43 4.11
CA GLY A 79 7.20 -0.80 3.84
C GLY A 79 7.10 -1.32 2.41
N HIS A 80 6.28 -0.72 1.54
CA HIS A 80 6.18 -1.16 0.15
C HIS A 80 7.53 -1.05 -0.56
N PRO A 81 7.98 -2.08 -1.31
CA PRO A 81 9.24 -2.03 -2.03
C PRO A 81 9.11 -1.15 -3.29
N PRO A 82 10.23 -0.91 -4.02
CA PRO A 82 10.15 -0.39 -5.39
C PRO A 82 9.13 -1.15 -6.23
N PHE A 83 8.45 -0.46 -7.14
CA PHE A 83 7.47 -1.06 -8.06
C PHE A 83 6.21 -1.66 -7.39
N GLY A 84 5.90 -1.25 -6.16
CA GLY A 84 4.64 -1.58 -5.48
C GLY A 84 4.39 -3.07 -5.29
N HIS A 85 3.15 -3.53 -5.50
CA HIS A 85 2.77 -4.94 -5.32
C HIS A 85 3.55 -5.90 -6.23
N ASN A 86 3.95 -5.44 -7.41
CA ASN A 86 4.75 -6.25 -8.32
C ASN A 86 6.17 -6.49 -7.75
N GLY A 87 6.76 -5.46 -7.13
CA GLY A 87 7.99 -5.60 -6.38
C GLY A 87 7.84 -6.43 -5.11
N GLU A 88 6.71 -6.33 -4.41
CA GLU A 88 6.40 -7.15 -3.22
C GLU A 88 6.41 -8.65 -3.55
N GLN A 89 5.78 -9.05 -4.67
CA GLN A 89 5.78 -10.44 -5.12
C GLN A 89 7.20 -10.95 -5.38
N ALA A 90 7.99 -10.22 -6.17
CA ALA A 90 9.37 -10.62 -6.48
C ALA A 90 10.28 -10.60 -5.24
N LEU A 91 10.14 -9.62 -4.36
CA LEU A 91 10.95 -9.52 -3.16
C LEU A 91 10.59 -10.60 -2.14
N ASN A 92 9.34 -11.06 -2.10
CA ASN A 92 8.94 -12.19 -1.28
C ASN A 92 9.58 -13.52 -1.71
N GLU A 93 9.81 -13.70 -3.01
CA GLU A 93 10.58 -14.85 -3.52
C GLU A 93 12.04 -14.78 -3.07
N VAL A 94 12.68 -13.61 -3.21
CA VAL A 94 14.05 -13.37 -2.71
C VAL A 94 14.16 -13.59 -1.21
N ALA A 95 13.13 -13.21 -0.46
CA ALA A 95 13.11 -13.28 1.00
C ALA A 95 12.66 -14.64 1.56
N GLU A 96 12.39 -15.65 0.74
CA GLU A 96 11.80 -16.92 1.19
C GLU A 96 12.62 -17.56 2.32
N ALA A 97 13.94 -17.63 2.15
CA ALA A 97 14.86 -18.22 3.13
C ALA A 97 14.98 -17.42 4.44
N CYS A 98 14.51 -16.17 4.50
CA CYS A 98 14.46 -15.37 5.73
C CYS A 98 13.04 -15.13 6.26
N GLY A 99 12.07 -15.94 5.85
CA GLY A 99 10.69 -15.88 6.33
C GLY A 99 9.72 -15.13 5.42
N GLY A 100 10.16 -14.70 4.24
CA GLY A 100 9.35 -14.00 3.23
C GLY A 100 9.31 -12.48 3.43
N PHE A 101 8.47 -11.82 2.63
CA PHE A 101 8.33 -10.36 2.61
C PHE A 101 6.86 -9.95 2.49
N GLU A 102 6.46 -8.94 3.26
CA GLU A 102 5.15 -8.29 3.16
C GLU A 102 5.29 -6.81 3.58
N GLY A 103 4.70 -5.88 2.82
CA GLY A 103 4.87 -4.44 3.04
C GLY A 103 4.39 -3.92 4.41
N ASN A 104 3.33 -4.48 4.99
CA ASN A 104 2.84 -4.15 6.33
C ASN A 104 3.82 -4.63 7.40
N ALA A 105 4.37 -5.85 7.26
CA ALA A 105 5.42 -6.34 8.15
C ALA A 105 6.68 -5.47 8.07
N GLN A 106 7.05 -5.05 6.86
CA GLN A 106 8.16 -4.13 6.65
C GLN A 106 7.86 -2.73 7.22
N SER A 107 6.60 -2.28 7.21
CA SER A 107 6.20 -1.01 7.82
C SER A 107 6.42 -1.03 9.33
N LEU A 108 6.00 -2.10 10.02
CA LEU A 108 6.29 -2.27 11.45
C LEU A 108 7.79 -2.27 11.71
N ARG A 109 8.56 -3.05 10.94
CA ARG A 109 10.02 -3.13 11.07
C ARG A 109 10.71 -1.78 10.87
N LEU A 110 10.26 -0.97 9.90
CA LEU A 110 10.74 0.40 9.71
C LEU A 110 10.48 1.28 10.93
N LEU A 111 9.24 1.26 11.43
CA LEU A 111 8.82 2.09 12.56
C LEU A 111 9.51 1.70 13.88
N ALA A 112 9.74 0.41 14.10
CA ALA A 112 10.23 -0.14 15.35
C ALA A 112 11.75 -0.38 15.38
N ARG A 113 12.42 -0.52 14.23
CA ARG A 113 13.84 -0.91 14.16
C ARG A 113 14.66 -0.08 13.19
N LEU A 114 14.23 0.02 11.92
CA LEU A 114 15.14 0.48 10.87
C LEU A 114 15.22 2.01 10.74
N GLU A 115 14.19 2.80 11.02
CA GLU A 115 14.33 4.25 10.93
C GLU A 115 15.22 4.77 12.08
N PRO A 116 16.44 5.28 11.82
CA PRO A 116 17.42 5.54 12.87
C PRO A 116 17.12 6.87 13.56
N LYS A 117 16.29 6.83 14.61
CA LYS A 117 15.96 8.03 15.42
C LYS A 117 16.39 7.91 16.87
N ARG A 118 16.24 6.73 17.49
CA ARG A 118 16.60 6.53 18.89
C ARG A 118 17.18 5.14 19.12
N PHE A 119 18.23 5.11 19.94
CA PHE A 119 18.83 3.89 20.47
C PHE A 119 18.67 3.88 21.99
N VAL A 120 18.52 2.67 22.55
CA VAL A 120 18.49 2.38 23.98
C VAL A 120 19.55 1.33 24.30
N ALA A 121 19.97 1.22 25.55
CA ALA A 121 20.83 0.12 25.96
C ALA A 121 19.99 -1.17 26.05
N ASP A 122 20.46 -2.22 25.42
CA ASP A 122 19.97 -3.56 25.61
C ASP A 122 20.09 -3.95 27.10
N PRO A 123 19.02 -4.44 27.75
CA PRO A 123 19.06 -4.74 29.18
C PRO A 123 20.07 -5.82 29.57
N ASP A 124 20.34 -6.76 28.68
CA ASP A 124 21.16 -7.94 28.96
C ASP A 124 22.63 -7.72 28.59
N THR A 125 22.88 -7.06 27.45
CA THR A 125 24.22 -6.88 26.88
C THR A 125 24.77 -5.47 27.05
N GLY A 126 23.91 -4.48 27.32
CA GLY A 126 24.26 -3.06 27.34
C GLY A 126 24.56 -2.45 25.96
N ALA A 127 24.47 -3.24 24.89
CA ALA A 127 24.72 -2.78 23.52
C ALA A 127 23.62 -1.80 23.06
N PRO A 128 23.93 -0.83 22.19
CA PRO A 128 22.92 0.07 21.64
C PRO A 128 21.97 -0.69 20.70
N VAL A 129 20.68 -0.70 21.03
CA VAL A 129 19.61 -1.29 20.21
C VAL A 129 18.71 -0.17 19.68
N SER A 130 18.43 -0.19 18.38
CA SER A 130 17.49 0.74 17.77
C SER A 130 16.06 0.45 18.23
N VAL A 131 15.32 1.49 18.59
CA VAL A 131 13.86 1.45 18.84
C VAL A 131 13.11 2.19 17.74
N GLY A 132 13.74 2.30 16.57
CA GLY A 132 13.19 2.96 15.39
C GLY A 132 12.81 4.40 15.68
N LEU A 133 11.56 4.76 15.35
CA LEU A 133 11.00 6.08 15.59
C LEU A 133 10.59 6.35 17.05
N ASN A 134 10.71 5.36 17.93
CA ASN A 134 10.30 5.38 19.34
C ASN A 134 8.84 5.87 19.51
N LEU A 135 7.94 5.23 18.77
CA LEU A 135 6.51 5.55 18.80
C LEU A 135 5.83 4.97 20.05
N THR A 136 4.66 5.51 20.38
CA THR A 136 3.83 4.96 21.48
C THR A 136 3.28 3.59 21.09
N ARG A 137 2.88 2.80 22.09
CA ARG A 137 2.22 1.49 21.86
C ARG A 137 0.96 1.62 20.99
N ALA A 138 0.18 2.68 21.23
CA ALA A 138 -1.02 2.96 20.46
C ALA A 138 -0.71 3.20 18.97
N ALA A 139 0.37 3.95 18.69
CA ALA A 139 0.82 4.23 17.33
C ALA A 139 1.28 2.97 16.59
N LEU A 140 2.11 2.13 17.19
CA LEU A 140 2.54 0.88 16.55
C LEU A 140 1.38 -0.05 16.26
N ASP A 141 0.43 -0.17 17.19
CA ASP A 141 -0.75 -1.01 17.01
C ASP A 141 -1.70 -0.48 15.94
N ALA A 142 -1.92 0.85 15.89
CA ALA A 142 -2.72 1.49 14.83
C ALA A 142 -2.09 1.34 13.44
N ALA A 143 -0.76 1.30 13.34
CA ALA A 143 -0.04 1.07 12.10
C ALA A 143 0.06 -0.44 11.73
N THR A 144 -0.37 -1.36 12.60
CA THR A 144 -0.28 -2.80 12.36
C THR A 144 -1.63 -3.36 11.89
N LYS A 145 -1.89 -3.28 10.57
CA LYS A 145 -3.12 -3.78 9.94
C LYS A 145 -3.38 -5.26 10.21
N TYR A 146 -2.32 -6.08 10.11
CA TYR A 146 -2.35 -7.53 10.30
C TYR A 146 -1.61 -7.90 11.60
N PRO A 147 -2.27 -7.90 12.77
CA PRO A 147 -1.64 -8.18 14.06
C PRO A 147 -1.34 -9.69 14.26
N TRP A 148 -0.59 -10.27 13.34
CA TRP A 148 -0.14 -11.66 13.38
C TRP A 148 1.13 -11.87 12.54
N PRO A 149 1.96 -12.87 12.90
CA PRO A 149 3.08 -13.32 12.08
C PRO A 149 2.60 -14.12 10.86
N ARG A 150 3.52 -14.45 9.96
CA ARG A 150 3.23 -15.27 8.77
C ARG A 150 2.58 -16.61 9.16
N GLY A 151 1.51 -16.98 8.47
CA GLY A 151 0.71 -18.17 8.80
C GLY A 151 -0.22 -18.02 10.02
N GLY A 152 -0.22 -16.86 10.68
CA GLY A 152 -1.05 -16.56 11.85
C GLY A 152 -2.41 -15.95 11.54
N HIS A 153 -2.84 -15.92 10.28
CA HIS A 153 -4.12 -15.33 9.89
C HIS A 153 -5.30 -16.10 10.54
N PRO A 154 -6.28 -15.42 11.14
CA PRO A 154 -7.28 -16.05 12.03
C PRO A 154 -8.23 -17.03 11.32
N SER A 155 -8.54 -16.81 10.05
CA SER A 155 -9.55 -17.59 9.31
C SER A 155 -9.05 -18.20 7.99
N ASP A 156 -7.79 -17.97 7.64
CA ASP A 156 -7.21 -18.43 6.38
C ASP A 156 -5.72 -18.74 6.56
N PRO A 157 -5.38 -19.98 6.94
CA PRO A 157 -3.99 -20.40 7.10
C PRO A 157 -3.14 -20.26 5.82
N GLY A 158 -3.77 -20.17 4.63
CA GLY A 158 -3.10 -19.97 3.34
C GLY A 158 -2.83 -18.51 3.01
N SER A 159 -3.32 -17.57 3.82
CA SER A 159 -3.16 -16.14 3.58
C SER A 159 -1.68 -15.76 3.58
N ARG A 160 -1.30 -15.01 2.54
CA ARG A 160 0.04 -14.43 2.42
C ARG A 160 0.20 -13.14 3.22
N LYS A 161 -0.89 -12.62 3.80
CA LYS A 161 -0.91 -11.34 4.51
C LYS A 161 -0.57 -11.51 5.99
N PHE A 162 0.47 -10.82 6.43
CA PHE A 162 0.95 -10.77 7.81
C PHE A 162 1.63 -9.43 8.09
N GLY A 163 1.72 -9.02 9.34
CA GLY A 163 2.21 -7.70 9.73
C GLY A 163 3.41 -7.73 10.67
N VAL A 164 3.96 -8.91 10.94
CA VAL A 164 5.04 -9.10 11.92
C VAL A 164 6.04 -10.14 11.40
N TYR A 165 7.31 -9.76 11.26
CA TYR A 165 8.38 -10.73 11.05
C TYR A 165 8.79 -11.38 12.38
N GLU A 166 9.43 -12.55 12.32
CA GLU A 166 9.92 -13.26 13.51
C GLU A 166 10.82 -12.36 14.39
N ASP A 167 11.74 -11.60 13.77
CA ASP A 167 12.61 -10.62 14.46
C ASP A 167 11.86 -9.52 15.21
N ASP A 168 10.61 -9.24 14.81
CA ASP A 168 9.78 -8.15 15.31
C ASP A 168 8.76 -8.65 16.36
N ILE A 169 8.71 -9.95 16.64
CA ILE A 169 7.84 -10.54 17.67
C ILE A 169 8.06 -9.89 19.05
N PRO A 170 9.30 -9.63 19.53
CA PRO A 170 9.48 -9.03 20.85
C PRO A 170 8.82 -7.66 21.01
N VAL A 171 8.98 -6.77 20.01
CA VAL A 171 8.34 -5.45 20.04
C VAL A 171 6.84 -5.55 19.82
N PHE A 172 6.38 -6.48 18.97
CA PHE A 172 4.96 -6.78 18.76
C PHE A 172 4.28 -7.20 20.07
N ALA A 173 4.86 -8.18 20.77
CA ALA A 173 4.35 -8.66 22.05
C ALA A 173 4.29 -7.53 23.10
N TRP A 174 5.30 -6.66 23.13
CA TRP A 174 5.34 -5.50 24.03
C TRP A 174 4.17 -4.53 23.77
N PHE A 175 3.96 -4.07 22.53
CA PHE A 175 2.91 -3.09 22.29
C PHE A 175 1.51 -3.70 22.39
N ARG A 176 1.37 -4.99 22.09
CA ARG A 176 0.12 -5.78 22.18
C ARG A 176 -0.21 -6.30 23.58
N GLN A 177 0.61 -6.06 24.61
CA GLN A 177 0.32 -6.55 25.96
C GLN A 177 -1.08 -6.12 26.44
N GLY A 178 -1.95 -7.08 26.76
CA GLY A 178 -3.34 -6.85 27.17
C GLY A 178 -4.34 -6.65 26.03
N ALA A 179 -3.90 -6.75 24.77
CA ALA A 179 -4.78 -6.75 23.61
C ALA A 179 -5.47 -8.11 23.41
N PRO A 180 -6.70 -8.15 22.86
CA PRO A 180 -7.31 -9.39 22.40
C PRO A 180 -6.46 -10.07 21.31
N GLU A 181 -6.45 -11.40 21.29
CA GLU A 181 -5.67 -12.16 20.31
C GLU A 181 -6.14 -11.87 18.87
N ARG A 182 -5.20 -11.61 17.95
CA ARG A 182 -5.43 -11.39 16.50
C ARG A 182 -6.47 -10.29 16.14
N ARG A 183 -6.90 -9.46 17.09
CA ARG A 183 -7.86 -8.38 16.84
C ARG A 183 -7.17 -7.08 16.44
N THR A 184 -7.56 -6.54 15.30
CA THR A 184 -7.14 -5.22 14.81
C THR A 184 -7.80 -4.13 15.64
N CYS A 185 -7.03 -3.13 16.09
CA CYS A 185 -7.60 -2.01 16.84
C CYS A 185 -8.49 -1.14 15.94
N PHE A 186 -9.38 -0.38 16.56
CA PHE A 186 -10.36 0.45 15.88
C PHE A 186 -9.68 1.52 15.02
N GLU A 187 -8.59 2.12 15.49
CA GLU A 187 -7.81 3.11 14.72
C GLU A 187 -7.21 2.51 13.44
N ALA A 188 -6.73 1.25 13.50
CA ALA A 188 -6.25 0.53 12.33
C ALA A 188 -7.39 0.17 11.37
N GLN A 189 -8.61 -0.12 11.87
CA GLN A 189 -9.78 -0.34 11.03
C GLN A 189 -10.23 0.95 10.31
N VAL A 190 -10.17 2.09 11.00
CA VAL A 190 -10.45 3.41 10.40
C VAL A 190 -9.41 3.73 9.32
N MET A 191 -8.13 3.52 9.61
CA MET A 191 -7.06 3.67 8.63
C MET A 191 -7.29 2.79 7.41
N ASP A 192 -7.61 1.50 7.62
CA ASP A 192 -7.83 0.53 6.55
C ASP A 192 -9.01 0.94 5.64
N TRP A 193 -10.11 1.39 6.23
CA TRP A 193 -11.23 1.90 5.45
C TRP A 193 -10.91 3.22 4.73
N SER A 194 -10.09 4.09 5.35
CA SER A 194 -9.66 5.34 4.72
C SER A 194 -8.75 5.10 3.52
N ASP A 195 -7.88 4.08 3.60
CA ASP A 195 -7.06 3.60 2.49
C ASP A 195 -7.95 3.04 1.37
N ASP A 196 -8.93 2.20 1.71
CA ASP A 196 -9.91 1.66 0.76
C ASP A 196 -10.69 2.75 0.02
N VAL A 197 -11.13 3.79 0.74
CA VAL A 197 -11.83 4.95 0.18
C VAL A 197 -10.90 5.77 -0.72
N ALA A 198 -9.72 6.14 -0.24
CA ALA A 198 -8.77 6.95 -1.02
C ALA A 198 -8.34 6.22 -2.29
N TYR A 199 -7.97 4.94 -2.17
CA TYR A 199 -7.55 4.09 -3.28
C TYR A 199 -8.67 3.93 -4.33
N SER A 200 -9.88 3.57 -3.90
CA SER A 200 -10.99 3.32 -4.83
C SER A 200 -11.42 4.56 -5.62
N VAL A 201 -11.38 5.74 -4.99
CA VAL A 201 -11.84 6.98 -5.62
C VAL A 201 -10.72 7.63 -6.45
N HIS A 202 -9.52 7.77 -5.88
CA HIS A 202 -8.43 8.48 -6.55
C HIS A 202 -7.85 7.69 -7.73
N ASP A 203 -7.86 6.36 -7.71
CA ASP A 203 -7.39 5.60 -8.87
C ASP A 203 -8.36 5.71 -10.06
N VAL A 204 -9.67 5.84 -9.81
CA VAL A 204 -10.66 6.13 -10.86
C VAL A 204 -10.47 7.55 -11.38
N GLU A 205 -10.20 8.52 -10.50
CA GLU A 205 -9.85 9.88 -10.90
C GLU A 205 -8.59 9.91 -11.78
N ASP A 206 -7.50 9.26 -11.36
CA ASP A 206 -6.26 9.19 -12.12
C ASP A 206 -6.48 8.47 -13.46
N GLY A 207 -7.28 7.41 -13.48
CA GLY A 207 -7.66 6.69 -14.70
C GLY A 207 -8.41 7.57 -15.72
N LEU A 208 -9.35 8.38 -15.25
CA LEU A 208 -10.07 9.36 -16.08
C LEU A 208 -9.12 10.45 -16.58
N HIS A 209 -8.33 11.03 -15.68
CA HIS A 209 -7.41 12.12 -15.99
C HIS A 209 -6.33 11.70 -17.00
N ALA A 210 -5.83 10.46 -16.88
CA ALA A 210 -4.85 9.85 -17.77
C ALA A 210 -5.46 9.26 -19.05
N GLY A 211 -6.78 9.39 -19.29
CA GLY A 211 -7.45 8.89 -20.49
C GLY A 211 -7.44 7.35 -20.61
N HIS A 212 -7.25 6.65 -19.49
CA HIS A 212 -7.28 5.18 -19.42
C HIS A 212 -8.69 4.65 -19.17
N LEU A 213 -9.57 5.48 -18.62
CA LEU A 213 -10.97 5.20 -18.37
C LEU A 213 -11.82 6.22 -19.11
N ASP A 214 -12.74 5.75 -19.96
CA ASP A 214 -13.87 6.54 -20.44
C ASP A 214 -15.10 6.14 -19.61
N PRO A 215 -15.79 7.08 -18.94
CA PRO A 215 -17.01 6.78 -18.18
C PRO A 215 -18.08 6.03 -18.98
N GLY A 216 -18.15 6.27 -20.30
CA GLY A 216 -19.11 5.61 -21.17
C GLY A 216 -18.92 4.09 -21.26
N LEU A 217 -17.72 3.58 -20.99
CA LEU A 217 -17.46 2.13 -20.96
C LEU A 217 -18.25 1.43 -19.84
N LEU A 218 -18.52 2.13 -18.74
CA LEU A 218 -19.26 1.57 -17.60
C LEU A 218 -20.76 1.37 -17.90
N LEU A 219 -21.25 1.88 -19.03
CA LEU A 219 -22.60 1.65 -19.54
C LEU A 219 -22.68 0.42 -20.46
N ALA A 220 -21.54 -0.07 -20.97
CA ALA A 220 -21.52 -1.17 -21.91
C ALA A 220 -21.55 -2.53 -21.18
N GLU A 221 -22.52 -3.38 -21.50
CA GLU A 221 -22.69 -4.69 -20.85
C GLU A 221 -21.45 -5.61 -20.89
N PRO A 222 -20.69 -5.72 -22.00
CA PRO A 222 -19.45 -6.52 -22.00
C PRO A 222 -18.41 -6.03 -21.00
N GLU A 223 -18.24 -4.71 -20.90
CA GLU A 223 -17.29 -4.06 -19.99
C GLU A 223 -17.71 -4.22 -18.53
N ARG A 224 -19.00 -4.01 -18.23
CA ARG A 224 -19.59 -4.25 -16.90
C ARG A 224 -19.32 -5.68 -16.42
N ARG A 225 -19.51 -6.67 -17.28
CA ARG A 225 -19.26 -8.08 -16.94
C ARG A 225 -17.82 -8.34 -16.52
N GLU A 226 -16.85 -7.74 -17.22
CA GLU A 226 -15.44 -7.88 -16.86
C GLU A 226 -15.12 -7.20 -15.52
N VAL A 227 -15.64 -5.99 -15.30
CA VAL A 227 -15.50 -5.28 -14.02
C VAL A 227 -16.09 -6.10 -12.87
N PHE A 228 -17.29 -6.67 -13.04
CA PHE A 228 -17.94 -7.46 -11.99
C PHE A 228 -17.20 -8.77 -11.72
N ALA A 229 -16.63 -9.41 -12.75
CA ALA A 229 -15.79 -10.58 -12.55
C ALA A 229 -14.54 -10.25 -11.71
N VAL A 230 -13.90 -9.11 -11.96
CA VAL A 230 -12.77 -8.62 -11.15
C VAL A 230 -13.21 -8.30 -9.72
N ALA A 231 -14.33 -7.59 -9.56
CA ALA A 231 -14.88 -7.23 -8.25
C ALA A 231 -15.18 -8.48 -7.41
N ALA A 232 -15.92 -9.44 -7.95
CA ALA A 232 -16.28 -10.68 -7.27
C ALA A 232 -15.06 -11.54 -6.93
N ALA A 233 -14.03 -11.56 -7.80
CA ALA A 233 -12.83 -12.37 -7.57
C ALA A 233 -11.90 -11.76 -6.50
N ARG A 234 -11.76 -10.44 -6.44
CA ARG A 234 -10.67 -9.78 -5.68
C ARG A 234 -11.13 -8.89 -4.53
N TYR A 235 -12.26 -8.20 -4.69
CA TYR A 235 -12.64 -7.10 -3.79
C TYR A 235 -13.92 -7.35 -2.99
N ALA A 236 -14.82 -8.16 -3.54
CA ALA A 236 -16.04 -8.62 -2.86
C ALA A 236 -16.31 -10.10 -3.12
N PRO A 237 -15.45 -11.04 -2.64
CA PRO A 237 -15.74 -12.47 -2.72
C PRO A 237 -17.11 -12.81 -2.13
N GLY A 238 -17.94 -13.50 -2.91
CA GLY A 238 -19.32 -13.86 -2.54
C GLY A 238 -20.36 -12.77 -2.78
N ALA A 239 -20.03 -11.71 -3.53
CA ALA A 239 -21.03 -10.81 -4.10
C ALA A 239 -21.58 -11.40 -5.42
N GLU A 240 -22.89 -11.32 -5.60
CA GLU A 240 -23.53 -11.72 -6.85
C GLU A 240 -23.40 -10.61 -7.91
N ALA A 241 -23.45 -10.98 -9.19
CA ALA A 241 -23.33 -10.04 -10.31
C ALA A 241 -24.41 -8.94 -10.26
N ASP A 242 -25.64 -9.30 -9.86
CA ASP A 242 -26.75 -8.34 -9.73
C ASP A 242 -26.49 -7.32 -8.61
N GLU A 243 -25.93 -7.72 -7.47
CA GLU A 243 -25.57 -6.80 -6.38
C GLU A 243 -24.49 -5.80 -6.81
N LEU A 244 -23.53 -6.25 -7.64
CA LEU A 244 -22.47 -5.41 -8.19
C LEU A 244 -23.00 -4.48 -9.29
N ALA A 245 -23.95 -4.96 -10.10
CA ALA A 245 -24.65 -4.14 -11.08
C ALA A 245 -25.44 -3.02 -10.40
N GLU A 246 -26.23 -3.34 -9.37
CA GLU A 246 -26.97 -2.35 -8.59
C GLU A 246 -26.02 -1.35 -7.91
N ALA A 247 -24.86 -1.80 -7.43
CA ALA A 247 -23.85 -0.91 -6.85
C ALA A 247 -23.28 0.07 -7.88
N LEU A 248 -22.96 -0.41 -9.09
CA LEU A 248 -22.52 0.47 -10.17
C LEU A 248 -23.62 1.45 -10.58
N ASP A 249 -24.86 0.97 -10.73
CA ASP A 249 -25.99 1.80 -11.16
C ASP A 249 -26.27 2.93 -10.16
N ARG A 250 -26.22 2.65 -8.84
CA ARG A 250 -26.34 3.69 -7.81
C ARG A 250 -25.29 4.79 -7.92
N LEU A 251 -24.09 4.46 -8.39
CA LEU A 251 -23.00 5.43 -8.60
C LEU A 251 -23.23 6.24 -9.88
N LEU A 252 -23.60 5.55 -10.98
CA LEU A 252 -23.87 6.16 -12.28
C LEU A 252 -25.10 7.09 -12.26
N ASP A 253 -26.09 6.80 -11.41
CA ASP A 253 -27.32 7.60 -11.26
C ASP A 253 -27.11 8.91 -10.49
N GLN A 254 -25.93 9.15 -9.93
CA GLN A 254 -25.65 10.38 -9.18
C GLN A 254 -25.46 11.56 -10.12
N GLU A 255 -26.08 12.71 -9.80
CA GLU A 255 -25.98 13.93 -10.61
C GLU A 255 -24.52 14.43 -10.75
N TRP A 256 -23.70 14.19 -9.73
CA TRP A 256 -22.28 14.56 -9.72
C TRP A 256 -21.39 13.54 -10.43
N TRP A 257 -21.91 12.41 -10.91
CA TRP A 257 -21.10 11.41 -11.61
C TRP A 257 -20.54 11.96 -12.93
N PRO A 258 -19.26 11.76 -13.25
CA PRO A 258 -18.70 12.23 -14.51
C PRO A 258 -19.22 11.39 -15.69
N HIS A 259 -20.23 11.88 -16.41
CA HIS A 259 -20.73 11.23 -17.64
C HIS A 259 -19.87 11.45 -18.89
N GLY A 260 -18.73 12.12 -18.73
CA GLY A 260 -17.76 12.36 -19.78
C GLY A 260 -16.58 13.16 -19.24
N TYR A 261 -15.42 13.02 -19.88
CA TYR A 261 -14.20 13.70 -19.46
C TYR A 261 -13.36 14.12 -20.67
N ASP A 262 -13.19 15.42 -20.86
CA ASP A 262 -12.47 16.02 -21.99
C ASP A 262 -11.19 16.76 -21.60
N GLY A 263 -10.79 16.66 -20.32
CA GLY A 263 -9.61 17.34 -19.78
C GLY A 263 -9.76 18.85 -19.56
N SER A 264 -10.91 19.46 -19.91
CA SER A 264 -11.17 20.89 -19.66
C SER A 264 -11.17 21.21 -18.16
N SER A 265 -10.92 22.46 -17.80
CA SER A 265 -10.97 22.90 -16.39
C SER A 265 -12.34 22.65 -15.75
N VAL A 266 -13.42 22.70 -16.53
CA VAL A 266 -14.78 22.38 -16.07
C VAL A 266 -14.92 20.87 -15.81
N ALA A 267 -14.42 20.01 -16.71
CA ALA A 267 -14.43 18.57 -16.49
C ALA A 267 -13.56 18.17 -15.28
N GLN A 268 -12.40 18.79 -15.12
CA GLN A 268 -11.53 18.59 -13.93
C GLN A 268 -12.23 19.03 -12.64
N ALA A 269 -12.92 20.17 -12.63
CA ALA A 269 -13.67 20.63 -11.46
C ALA A 269 -14.82 19.66 -11.09
N ARG A 270 -15.55 19.15 -12.09
CA ARG A 270 -16.60 18.13 -11.88
C ARG A 270 -16.03 16.82 -11.34
N LEU A 271 -14.89 16.38 -11.87
CA LEU A 271 -14.22 15.19 -11.38
C LEU A 271 -13.78 15.34 -9.92
N LYS A 272 -13.22 16.51 -9.55
CA LYS A 272 -12.86 16.82 -8.16
C LYS A 272 -14.09 16.87 -7.22
N ASP A 273 -15.21 17.39 -7.69
CA ASP A 273 -16.48 17.35 -6.95
C ASP A 273 -16.96 15.92 -6.75
N ALA A 274 -17.00 15.10 -7.81
CA ALA A 274 -17.36 13.68 -7.74
C ALA A 274 -16.49 12.91 -6.74
N THR A 275 -15.17 13.11 -6.78
CA THR A 275 -14.22 12.54 -5.81
C THR A 275 -14.59 12.92 -4.38
N SER A 276 -14.89 14.20 -4.12
CA SER A 276 -15.27 14.69 -2.80
C SER A 276 -16.59 14.08 -2.31
N GLN A 277 -17.58 13.96 -3.21
CA GLN A 277 -18.88 13.35 -2.91
C GLN A 277 -18.75 11.87 -2.59
N LEU A 278 -17.94 11.11 -3.34
CA LEU A 278 -17.67 9.70 -3.09
C LEU A 278 -17.02 9.47 -1.73
N ILE A 279 -15.96 10.22 -1.42
CA ILE A 279 -15.26 10.14 -0.13
C ILE A 279 -16.24 10.44 1.01
N GLY A 280 -17.00 11.53 0.90
CA GLY A 280 -18.01 11.92 1.89
C GLY A 280 -19.07 10.85 2.08
N ARG A 281 -19.61 10.30 0.99
CA ARG A 281 -20.61 9.22 1.01
C ARG A 281 -20.11 7.98 1.75
N PHE A 282 -18.90 7.52 1.45
CA PHE A 282 -18.33 6.33 2.10
C PHE A 282 -17.98 6.56 3.57
N CYS A 283 -17.46 7.73 3.92
CA CYS A 283 -17.17 8.07 5.31
C CYS A 283 -18.43 8.20 6.15
N LEU A 284 -19.45 8.90 5.65
CA LEU A 284 -20.73 9.07 6.35
C LEU A 284 -21.49 7.75 6.51
N ALA A 285 -21.43 6.86 5.52
CA ALA A 285 -22.02 5.53 5.62
C ALA A 285 -21.37 4.70 6.74
N ALA A 286 -20.03 4.71 6.80
CA ALA A 286 -19.29 4.01 7.85
C ALA A 286 -19.52 4.63 9.24
N GLU A 287 -19.51 5.96 9.33
CA GLU A 287 -19.80 6.66 10.58
C GLU A 287 -21.20 6.34 11.09
N GLY A 288 -22.23 6.54 10.26
CA GLY A 288 -23.62 6.34 10.62
C GLY A 288 -23.91 4.92 11.09
N ALA A 289 -23.42 3.91 10.35
CA ALA A 289 -23.62 2.52 10.72
C ALA A 289 -22.86 2.13 12.00
N THR A 290 -21.63 2.63 12.18
CA THR A 290 -20.86 2.36 13.39
C THR A 290 -21.54 2.98 14.62
N ARG A 291 -22.06 4.20 14.51
CA ARG A 291 -22.81 4.85 15.60
C ARG A 291 -24.14 4.17 15.89
N ALA A 292 -24.83 3.68 14.87
CA ALA A 292 -26.05 2.90 15.06
C ALA A 292 -25.77 1.61 15.86
N ALA A 293 -24.62 0.98 15.65
CA ALA A 293 -24.22 -0.25 16.34
C ALA A 293 -23.64 -0.03 17.74
N TYR A 294 -22.86 1.03 17.95
CA TYR A 294 -22.05 1.23 19.17
C TYR A 294 -22.36 2.52 19.96
N GLY A 295 -23.30 3.35 19.48
CA GLY A 295 -23.68 4.62 20.10
C GLY A 295 -22.81 5.81 19.68
N THR A 296 -22.88 6.93 20.40
CA THR A 296 -22.18 8.19 20.04
C THR A 296 -20.94 8.45 20.91
N GLY A 297 -20.45 7.43 21.62
CA GLY A 297 -19.25 7.54 22.47
C GLY A 297 -17.95 7.68 21.67
N ARG A 298 -16.84 7.72 22.41
CA ARG A 298 -15.49 7.64 21.80
C ARG A 298 -15.13 6.18 21.55
N PHE A 299 -14.74 5.86 20.32
CA PHE A 299 -14.24 4.54 19.98
C PHE A 299 -12.72 4.54 19.98
N THR A 300 -12.13 3.70 20.83
CA THR A 300 -10.68 3.60 20.96
C THR A 300 -10.27 2.15 21.11
N ARG A 301 -9.11 1.78 20.55
CA ARG A 301 -8.47 0.48 20.75
C ARG A 301 -9.39 -0.69 20.38
N TYR A 302 -10.02 -1.34 21.34
CA TYR A 302 -10.86 -2.53 21.14
C TYR A 302 -12.31 -2.31 21.61
N GLY A 303 -12.72 -1.06 21.83
CA GLY A 303 -14.04 -0.70 22.35
C GLY A 303 -15.17 -0.79 21.33
N ALA A 304 -14.87 -0.88 20.04
CA ALA A 304 -15.84 -0.98 18.95
C ALA A 304 -15.22 -1.65 17.71
N GLU A 305 -16.04 -1.89 16.70
CA GLU A 305 -15.63 -2.31 15.36
C GLU A 305 -16.21 -1.36 14.32
N LEU A 306 -15.44 -1.05 13.28
CA LEU A 306 -15.92 -0.20 12.21
C LEU A 306 -16.96 -0.95 11.40
N VAL A 307 -18.18 -0.42 11.37
CA VAL A 307 -19.28 -0.99 10.60
C VAL A 307 -19.39 -0.21 9.30
N VAL A 308 -19.10 -0.89 8.19
CA VAL A 308 -19.34 -0.35 6.85
C VAL A 308 -20.53 -1.12 6.23
N PRO A 309 -21.61 -0.45 5.83
CA PRO A 309 -22.76 -1.09 5.18
C PRO A 309 -22.35 -1.90 3.94
N ARG A 310 -23.03 -3.01 3.68
CA ARG A 310 -22.75 -3.87 2.50
C ARG A 310 -22.82 -3.08 1.20
N GLU A 311 -23.81 -2.20 1.05
CA GLU A 311 -23.97 -1.34 -0.13
C GLU A 311 -22.74 -0.47 -0.40
N ALA A 312 -22.20 0.20 0.62
CA ALA A 312 -21.01 1.03 0.51
C ALA A 312 -19.75 0.20 0.22
N ARG A 313 -19.63 -1.00 0.81
CA ARG A 313 -18.53 -1.93 0.50
C ARG A 313 -18.57 -2.37 -0.96
N LEU A 314 -19.75 -2.68 -1.49
CA LEU A 314 -19.92 -3.08 -2.89
C LEU A 314 -19.62 -1.94 -3.86
N GLU A 315 -20.09 -0.72 -3.57
CA GLU A 315 -19.75 0.48 -4.36
C GLU A 315 -18.23 0.70 -4.39
N CYS A 316 -17.56 0.65 -3.24
CA CYS A 316 -16.09 0.74 -3.16
C CYS A 316 -15.40 -0.40 -3.93
N ALA A 317 -15.88 -1.64 -3.79
CA ALA A 317 -15.33 -2.81 -4.49
C ALA A 317 -15.45 -2.70 -6.02
N VAL A 318 -16.57 -2.17 -6.52
CA VAL A 318 -16.78 -1.91 -7.95
C VAL A 318 -15.78 -0.85 -8.45
N LEU A 319 -15.60 0.25 -7.72
CA LEU A 319 -14.62 1.28 -8.10
C LEU A 319 -13.18 0.74 -8.12
N LYS A 320 -12.80 -0.09 -7.14
CA LYS A 320 -11.52 -0.81 -7.16
C LYS A 320 -11.37 -1.72 -8.37
N ALA A 321 -12.44 -2.41 -8.77
CA ALA A 321 -12.43 -3.27 -9.94
C ALA A 321 -12.30 -2.48 -11.25
N VAL A 322 -12.96 -1.32 -11.35
CA VAL A 322 -12.80 -0.39 -12.47
C VAL A 322 -11.35 0.07 -12.58
N ALA A 323 -10.75 0.53 -11.47
CA ALA A 323 -9.34 0.92 -11.44
C ALA A 323 -8.40 -0.25 -11.82
N ASP A 324 -8.62 -1.44 -11.26
CA ASP A 324 -7.81 -2.62 -11.57
C ASP A 324 -7.89 -2.97 -13.07
N ARG A 325 -9.08 -2.97 -13.66
CA ARG A 325 -9.30 -3.35 -15.06
C ARG A 325 -8.75 -2.34 -16.06
N TYR A 326 -8.99 -1.05 -15.83
CA TYR A 326 -8.67 0.00 -16.80
C TYR A 326 -7.35 0.70 -16.53
N VAL A 327 -6.81 0.62 -15.32
CA VAL A 327 -5.57 1.30 -14.95
C VAL A 327 -4.44 0.28 -14.71
N MET A 328 -4.68 -0.75 -13.90
CA MET A 328 -3.61 -1.66 -13.46
C MET A 328 -3.33 -2.79 -14.46
N GLN A 329 -4.36 -3.44 -14.99
CA GLN A 329 -4.23 -4.64 -15.83
C GLN A 329 -4.03 -4.34 -17.33
N ARG A 330 -3.62 -3.12 -17.68
CA ARG A 330 -3.37 -2.77 -19.08
C ARG A 330 -2.23 -3.61 -19.69
N ALA A 331 -2.39 -3.99 -20.96
CA ALA A 331 -1.45 -4.86 -21.68
C ALA A 331 -0.09 -4.19 -21.90
N ASP A 332 -0.06 -2.88 -22.15
CA ASP A 332 1.17 -2.10 -22.32
C ASP A 332 2.02 -2.02 -21.03
N GLN A 333 1.40 -2.27 -19.87
CA GLN A 333 2.09 -2.33 -18.59
C GLN A 333 2.63 -3.73 -18.25
N GLU A 334 2.24 -4.78 -18.98
CA GLU A 334 2.66 -6.15 -18.67
C GLU A 334 4.17 -6.35 -18.86
N ALA A 335 4.72 -5.84 -19.96
CA ALA A 335 6.16 -5.89 -20.23
C ALA A 335 6.96 -5.11 -19.17
N VAL A 336 6.45 -3.96 -18.73
CA VAL A 336 7.07 -3.15 -17.67
C VAL A 336 7.05 -3.90 -16.34
N ARG A 337 5.94 -4.56 -15.98
CA ARG A 337 5.87 -5.39 -14.77
C ARG A 337 6.83 -6.58 -14.82
N ALA A 338 7.00 -7.21 -15.98
CA ALA A 338 7.98 -8.29 -16.15
C ALA A 338 9.42 -7.78 -15.91
N ASP A 339 9.80 -6.65 -16.51
CA ASP A 339 11.11 -6.01 -16.30
C ASP A 339 11.35 -5.66 -14.82
N GLN A 340 10.36 -5.07 -14.16
CA GLN A 340 10.44 -4.73 -12.73
C GLN A 340 10.70 -5.96 -11.84
N ARG A 341 10.07 -7.10 -12.11
CA ARG A 341 10.30 -8.34 -11.35
C ARG A 341 11.72 -8.87 -11.55
N VAL A 342 12.21 -8.83 -12.79
CA VAL A 342 13.60 -9.20 -13.12
C VAL A 342 14.59 -8.32 -12.37
N ILE A 343 14.36 -7.00 -12.31
CA ILE A 343 15.22 -6.07 -11.57
C ILE A 343 15.32 -6.44 -10.09
N ILE A 344 14.20 -6.75 -9.44
CA ILE A 344 14.19 -7.14 -8.02
C ILE A 344 14.90 -8.47 -7.80
N ALA A 345 14.64 -9.47 -8.64
CA ALA A 345 15.29 -10.77 -8.55
C ALA A 345 16.81 -10.66 -8.74
N GLU A 346 17.27 -10.00 -9.81
CA GLU A 346 18.70 -9.81 -10.08
C GLU A 346 19.39 -8.93 -9.02
N LEU A 347 18.69 -7.96 -8.42
CA LEU A 347 19.20 -7.23 -7.26
C LEU A 347 19.42 -8.14 -6.06
N GLY A 348 18.46 -9.01 -5.75
CA GLY A 348 18.56 -10.01 -4.68
C GLY A 348 19.76 -10.92 -4.88
N GLU A 349 19.91 -11.49 -6.07
CA GLU A 349 21.05 -12.35 -6.43
C GLU A 349 22.38 -11.59 -6.36
N ALA A 350 22.46 -10.41 -6.97
CA ALA A 350 23.70 -9.65 -7.04
C ALA A 350 24.16 -9.14 -5.67
N LEU A 351 23.25 -8.71 -4.80
CA LEU A 351 23.57 -8.31 -3.43
C LEU A 351 23.96 -9.53 -2.59
N THR A 352 23.26 -10.66 -2.71
CA THR A 352 23.62 -11.90 -2.00
C THR A 352 25.02 -12.37 -2.36
N ALA A 353 25.39 -12.31 -3.64
CA ALA A 353 26.70 -12.75 -4.12
C ALA A 353 27.85 -11.78 -3.80
N ARG A 354 27.56 -10.50 -3.54
CA ARG A 354 28.59 -9.45 -3.41
C ARG A 354 28.63 -8.78 -2.05
N ALA A 355 27.64 -9.00 -1.20
CA ALA A 355 27.59 -8.40 0.13
C ALA A 355 28.91 -8.64 0.89
N PRO A 356 29.40 -7.62 1.63
CA PRO A 356 28.73 -6.36 1.92
C PRO A 356 28.85 -5.28 0.81
N LEU A 357 29.49 -5.57 -0.34
CA LEU A 357 29.59 -4.60 -1.43
C LEU A 357 28.22 -4.31 -2.05
N GLY A 358 27.87 -3.03 -2.14
CA GLY A 358 26.59 -2.58 -2.69
C GLY A 358 25.53 -2.32 -1.62
N LEU A 359 25.79 -2.70 -0.37
CA LEU A 359 24.95 -2.32 0.75
C LEU A 359 25.22 -0.87 1.19
N ASP A 360 24.16 -0.11 1.47
CA ASP A 360 24.26 1.21 2.08
C ASP A 360 24.75 1.06 3.54
N PRO A 361 25.44 2.07 4.11
CA PRO A 361 26.13 1.94 5.39
C PRO A 361 25.26 1.40 6.53
N GLN A 362 23.98 1.78 6.57
CA GLN A 362 23.03 1.30 7.57
C GLN A 362 22.77 -0.21 7.45
N PHE A 363 22.43 -0.70 6.26
CA PHE A 363 22.13 -2.12 6.04
C PHE A 363 23.39 -2.96 6.06
N ARG A 364 24.53 -2.38 5.65
CA ARG A 364 25.85 -2.99 5.81
C ARG A 364 26.18 -3.27 7.27
N ALA A 365 25.89 -2.33 8.18
CA ALA A 365 26.12 -2.57 9.61
C ALA A 365 25.30 -3.76 10.14
N LEU A 366 24.01 -3.84 9.77
CA LEU A 366 23.14 -4.98 10.12
C LEU A 366 23.66 -6.30 9.51
N TYR A 367 24.13 -6.26 8.26
CA TYR A 367 24.72 -7.42 7.60
C TYR A 367 26.01 -7.87 8.28
N ASP A 368 26.93 -6.95 8.58
CA ASP A 368 28.22 -7.25 9.21
C ASP A 368 28.01 -7.81 10.64
N GLU A 369 27.00 -7.31 11.38
CA GLU A 369 26.59 -7.88 12.68
C GLU A 369 26.06 -9.31 12.56
N ALA A 370 25.18 -9.56 11.58
CA ALA A 370 24.65 -10.90 11.30
C ALA A 370 25.74 -11.87 10.84
N ASP A 371 26.69 -11.39 10.02
CA ASP A 371 27.83 -12.19 9.55
C ASP A 371 28.76 -12.58 10.71
N ALA A 372 29.05 -11.64 11.61
CA ALA A 372 29.81 -11.93 12.82
C ALA A 372 29.13 -12.96 13.74
N ALA A 373 27.79 -13.01 13.74
CA ALA A 373 26.99 -13.99 14.47
C ALA A 373 26.84 -15.34 13.73
N GLY A 374 27.26 -15.44 12.46
CA GLY A 374 27.03 -16.61 11.62
C GLY A 374 25.55 -16.83 11.28
N ASP A 375 24.76 -15.76 11.22
CA ASP A 375 23.32 -15.81 10.98
C ASP A 375 22.98 -15.47 9.51
N ASP A 376 22.92 -16.51 8.70
CA ASP A 376 22.57 -16.44 7.27
C ASP A 376 21.19 -15.80 7.04
N THR A 377 20.24 -16.05 7.94
CA THR A 377 18.86 -15.54 7.86
C THR A 377 18.86 -14.03 8.04
N ALA A 378 19.57 -13.53 9.06
CA ALA A 378 19.68 -12.11 9.34
C ALA A 378 20.51 -11.38 8.27
N ARG A 379 21.55 -12.01 7.70
CA ARG A 379 22.29 -11.46 6.54
C ARG A 379 21.37 -11.24 5.34
N LEU A 380 20.55 -12.24 4.99
CA LEU A 380 19.58 -12.11 3.91
C LEU A 380 18.52 -11.05 4.24
N ARG A 381 18.03 -11.00 5.48
CA ARG A 381 17.08 -9.96 5.92
C ARG A 381 17.64 -8.55 5.74
N ALA A 382 18.91 -8.30 6.03
CA ALA A 382 19.54 -7.00 5.80
C ALA A 382 19.57 -6.61 4.31
N ILE A 383 19.77 -7.58 3.41
CA ILE A 383 19.69 -7.37 1.95
C ILE A 383 18.24 -7.01 1.54
N VAL A 384 17.26 -7.77 2.02
CA VAL A 384 15.84 -7.55 1.75
C VAL A 384 15.40 -6.17 2.26
N ASP A 385 15.83 -5.80 3.48
CA ASP A 385 15.57 -4.48 4.09
C ASP A 385 16.07 -3.34 3.20
N GLN A 386 17.27 -3.49 2.62
CA GLN A 386 17.81 -2.52 1.68
C GLN A 386 16.96 -2.43 0.42
N ILE A 387 16.67 -3.56 -0.22
CA ILE A 387 15.90 -3.57 -1.48
C ILE A 387 14.54 -2.91 -1.27
N ALA A 388 13.84 -3.22 -0.17
CA ALA A 388 12.56 -2.61 0.18
C ALA A 388 12.66 -1.09 0.44
N ALA A 389 13.81 -0.63 0.95
CA ALA A 389 14.04 0.78 1.22
C ALA A 389 14.30 1.61 -0.05
N LEU A 390 14.64 1.01 -1.19
CA LEU A 390 14.92 1.74 -2.43
C LEU A 390 13.66 2.44 -2.97
N THR A 391 13.86 3.56 -3.66
CA THR A 391 12.90 4.12 -4.63
C THR A 391 13.02 3.43 -5.98
N ASP A 392 12.03 3.57 -6.86
CA ASP A 392 12.01 2.94 -8.18
C ASP A 392 13.25 3.30 -9.00
N THR A 393 13.63 4.59 -9.01
CA THR A 393 14.84 5.07 -9.69
C THR A 393 16.12 4.52 -9.06
N SER A 394 16.19 4.49 -7.73
CA SER A 394 17.38 3.99 -7.03
C SER A 394 17.56 2.47 -7.19
N ALA A 395 16.48 1.70 -7.27
CA ALA A 395 16.51 0.28 -7.59
C ALA A 395 17.10 0.03 -8.98
N ARG A 396 16.61 0.73 -10.00
CA ARG A 396 17.16 0.66 -11.36
C ARG A 396 18.65 1.07 -11.42
N THR A 397 19.01 2.12 -10.69
CA THR A 397 20.40 2.62 -10.64
C THR A 397 21.35 1.62 -9.96
N LEU A 398 20.93 1.06 -8.83
CA LEU A 398 21.69 0.05 -8.11
C LEU A 398 21.84 -1.22 -8.93
N HIS A 399 20.75 -1.67 -9.55
CA HIS A 399 20.72 -2.83 -10.43
C HIS A 399 21.72 -2.69 -11.56
N ALA A 400 21.63 -1.62 -12.35
CA ALA A 400 22.55 -1.34 -13.45
C ALA A 400 24.02 -1.31 -12.99
N ARG A 401 24.31 -0.76 -11.81
CA ARG A 401 25.66 -0.73 -11.23
C ARG A 401 26.18 -2.11 -10.87
N LEU A 402 25.33 -2.99 -10.35
CA LEU A 402 25.72 -4.33 -9.90
C LEU A 402 25.77 -5.33 -11.05
N THR A 403 24.87 -5.24 -12.03
CA THR A 403 24.79 -6.19 -13.15
C THR A 403 25.65 -5.80 -14.35
N ALA A 404 26.17 -4.57 -14.39
CA ALA A 404 27.10 -4.15 -15.45
C ALA A 404 28.30 -5.11 -15.58
N PRO A 405 28.66 -5.55 -16.82
CA PRO A 405 29.85 -6.34 -17.04
C PRO A 405 31.07 -5.58 -16.49
N ARG A 406 31.90 -6.23 -15.67
CA ARG A 406 33.17 -5.64 -15.22
C ARG A 406 33.95 -5.26 -16.48
N ARG A 407 34.06 -3.96 -16.77
CA ARG A 407 35.03 -3.48 -17.75
C ARG A 407 36.39 -3.92 -17.22
N LEU A 408 36.96 -4.94 -17.86
CA LEU A 408 38.36 -5.31 -17.67
C LEU A 408 39.16 -4.03 -17.89
N ARG A 409 39.64 -3.41 -16.81
CA ARG A 409 40.71 -2.43 -16.90
C ARG A 409 41.88 -3.20 -17.48
N ARG A 410 42.13 -3.05 -18.80
CA ARG A 410 43.40 -3.47 -19.38
C ARG A 410 44.50 -2.68 -18.65
N PRO A 411 45.59 -3.36 -18.27
CA PRO A 411 46.65 -2.80 -17.44
C PRO A 411 47.29 -1.56 -18.06
#